data_AF-A0A4Y7X8M8-F1
#
_entry.id   AF-A0A4Y7X8M8-F1
#
_cell.length_a   1.000
_cell.length_b   1.000
_cell.length_c   1.000
_cell.angle_alpha   90.00
_cell.angle_beta   90.00
_cell.angle_gamma   90.00
#
_symmetry.space_group_name_H-M   'P 1'
#
loop_
_entity.id
_entity.type
_entity.pdbx_description
1 polymer ?
#
loop_
_entity_poly.entity_id
_entity_poly.type
_entity_poly.pdbx_seq_one_letter_code
_entity_poly.pdbx_strand_id
1 'polypeptide(L)'
;MKKSHVEIVLEAIEDLHAQEQIVTRETLAELTQLKLTVIDDRLAYLVDSGQIHRVQRGVFVPAPVHKPARIISKIVLPGGIVKLEIGDDYVLTLTPREARTLGNLMMADSLQYANIELGHHTAVMSSEFGAQLREVQRTLAKLNGDFKKSQQIENAEAATEHL
;
A
#
# COMPACT_ATOMS: atom_id res chain seq x y z
N MET A 1 -15.36 29.69 -17.61
CA MET A 1 -16.06 28.38 -17.66
C MET A 1 -16.54 28.06 -16.25
N LYS A 2 -17.79 27.61 -16.05
CA LYS A 2 -18.30 27.28 -14.72
C LYS A 2 -17.71 25.93 -14.29
N LYS A 3 -16.98 25.87 -13.18
CA LYS A 3 -16.41 24.62 -12.65
C LYS A 3 -17.54 23.62 -12.38
N SER A 4 -17.30 22.34 -12.69
CA SER A 4 -18.24 21.27 -12.37
C SER A 4 -18.25 20.97 -10.87
N HIS A 5 -19.32 20.34 -10.37
CA HIS A 5 -19.34 19.91 -8.97
C HIS A 5 -18.26 18.87 -8.64
N VAL A 6 -17.75 18.11 -9.63
CA VAL A 6 -16.63 17.18 -9.41
C VAL A 6 -15.36 17.96 -9.09
N GLU A 7 -15.08 18.98 -9.90
CA GLU A 7 -13.89 19.84 -9.76
C GLU A 7 -13.93 20.61 -8.44
N ILE A 8 -15.10 21.15 -8.08
CA ILE A 8 -15.29 21.89 -6.82
C ILE A 8 -15.03 21.00 -5.60
N VAL A 9 -15.54 19.75 -5.62
CA VAL A 9 -15.34 18.82 -4.51
C VAL A 9 -13.88 18.38 -4.43
N LEU A 10 -13.22 18.10 -5.56
CA LEU A 10 -11.81 17.71 -5.57
C LEU A 10 -10.90 18.82 -5.02
N GLU A 11 -11.07 20.06 -5.50
CA GLU A 11 -10.32 21.23 -5.02
C GLU A 11 -10.53 21.45 -3.52
N ALA A 12 -11.76 21.31 -3.02
CA ALA A 12 -12.04 21.41 -1.59
C ALA A 12 -11.36 20.31 -0.76
N ILE A 13 -11.25 19.08 -1.29
CA ILE A 13 -10.52 17.99 -0.64
C ILE A 13 -9.02 18.31 -0.57
N GLU A 14 -8.45 18.83 -1.66
CA GLU A 14 -7.05 19.24 -1.73
C GLU A 14 -6.74 20.39 -0.75
N ASP A 15 -7.60 21.41 -0.71
CA ASP A 15 -7.44 22.57 0.17
C ASP A 15 -7.53 22.19 1.66
N LEU A 16 -8.54 21.41 2.04
CA LEU A 16 -8.70 20.96 3.43
C LEU A 16 -7.52 20.07 3.86
N HIS A 17 -7.07 19.17 2.97
CA HIS A 17 -5.94 18.30 3.25
C HIS A 17 -4.62 19.08 3.34
N ALA A 18 -4.40 20.09 2.49
CA ALA A 18 -3.22 20.96 2.53
C ALA A 18 -3.15 21.80 3.82
N GLN A 19 -4.31 22.08 4.43
CA GLN A 19 -4.43 22.73 5.74
C GLN A 19 -4.38 21.75 6.91
N GLU A 20 -4.02 20.48 6.66
CA GLU A 20 -4.00 19.39 7.65
C GLU A 20 -5.34 19.16 8.35
N GLN A 21 -6.45 19.55 7.72
CA GLN A 21 -7.80 19.36 8.26
C GLN A 21 -8.37 18.00 7.88
N ILE A 22 -9.26 17.49 8.73
CA ILE A 22 -9.97 16.24 8.46
C ILE A 22 -11.01 16.50 7.36
N VAL A 23 -10.86 15.80 6.24
CA VAL A 23 -11.79 15.89 5.12
C VAL A 23 -12.92 14.88 5.31
N THR A 24 -14.11 15.38 5.65
CA THR A 24 -15.34 14.58 5.75
C THR A 24 -16.41 15.17 4.86
N ARG A 25 -17.50 14.43 4.66
CA ARG A 25 -18.65 14.92 3.89
C ARG A 25 -19.26 16.21 4.49
N GLU A 26 -19.20 16.37 5.81
CA GLU A 26 -19.71 17.54 6.53
C GLU A 26 -18.82 18.76 6.29
N THR A 27 -17.50 18.61 6.45
CA THR A 27 -16.57 19.72 6.21
C THR A 27 -16.56 20.15 4.75
N LEU A 28 -16.73 19.20 3.82
CA LEU A 28 -16.93 19.50 2.40
C LEU A 28 -18.25 20.24 2.13
N ALA A 29 -19.34 19.89 2.82
CA ALA A 29 -20.62 20.59 2.67
C ALA A 29 -20.55 22.03 3.18
N GLU A 30 -19.88 22.23 4.31
CA GLU A 30 -19.64 23.57 4.88
C GLU A 30 -18.78 24.43 3.95
N LEU A 31 -17.70 23.87 3.39
CA LEU A 31 -16.79 24.62 2.53
C LEU A 31 -17.39 24.90 1.14
N THR A 32 -18.00 23.90 0.51
CA THR A 32 -18.49 23.99 -0.88
C THR A 32 -19.93 24.49 -1.00
N GLN A 33 -20.68 24.53 0.10
CA GLN A 33 -22.11 24.87 0.14
C GLN A 33 -22.98 23.96 -0.75
N LEU A 34 -22.49 22.75 -1.06
CA LEU A 34 -23.22 21.74 -1.81
C LEU A 34 -24.06 20.85 -0.89
N LYS A 35 -25.17 20.33 -1.43
CA LYS A 35 -25.97 19.34 -0.72
C LYS A 35 -25.17 18.06 -0.51
N LEU A 36 -25.35 17.43 0.66
CA LEU A 36 -24.70 16.16 1.01
C LEU A 36 -24.91 15.05 -0.03
N THR A 37 -26.07 14.99 -0.68
CA THR A 37 -26.34 14.01 -1.74
C THR A 37 -25.48 14.21 -2.98
N VAL A 38 -25.16 15.47 -3.32
CA VAL A 38 -24.25 15.79 -4.42
C VAL A 38 -22.83 15.42 -4.02
N ILE A 39 -22.42 15.74 -2.80
CA ILE A 39 -21.08 15.40 -2.29
C ILE A 39 -20.86 13.89 -2.28
N ASP A 40 -21.81 13.11 -1.77
CA ASP A 40 -21.71 11.64 -1.74
C ASP A 40 -21.50 11.05 -3.14
N ASP A 41 -22.28 11.53 -4.13
CA ASP A 41 -22.15 11.09 -5.53
C ASP A 41 -20.80 11.47 -6.14
N ARG A 42 -20.27 12.66 -5.82
CA ARG A 42 -18.94 13.09 -6.30
C ARG A 42 -17.80 12.36 -5.60
N LEU A 43 -17.92 12.09 -4.30
CA LEU A 43 -16.96 11.31 -3.55
C LEU A 43 -16.87 9.88 -4.08
N ALA A 44 -18.02 9.24 -4.37
CA ALA A 44 -18.05 7.92 -4.99
C ALA A 44 -17.29 7.92 -6.32
N TYR A 45 -17.61 8.87 -7.21
CA TYR A 45 -16.91 9.02 -8.49
C TYR A 45 -15.40 9.29 -8.33
N LEU A 46 -14.99 10.17 -7.40
CA LEU A 46 -13.58 10.51 -7.19
C LEU A 46 -12.77 9.36 -6.60
N VAL A 47 -13.39 8.53 -5.75
CA VAL A 47 -12.80 7.29 -5.25
C VAL A 47 -12.66 6.27 -6.39
N ASP A 48 -13.72 6.07 -7.17
CA ASP A 48 -13.72 5.10 -8.27
C ASP A 48 -12.75 5.48 -9.39
N SER A 49 -12.59 6.78 -9.65
CA SER A 49 -11.61 7.32 -10.61
C SER A 49 -10.18 7.40 -10.06
N GLY A 50 -9.97 7.06 -8.78
CA GLY A 50 -8.64 7.03 -8.14
C GLY A 50 -8.03 8.39 -7.85
N GLN A 51 -8.81 9.48 -7.92
CA GLN A 51 -8.34 10.85 -7.64
C GLN A 51 -8.27 11.14 -6.14
N ILE A 52 -9.00 10.38 -5.32
CA ILE A 52 -8.95 10.46 -3.85
C ILE A 52 -8.91 9.05 -3.25
N HIS A 53 -8.44 8.94 -2.02
CA HIS A 53 -8.48 7.72 -1.22
C HIS A 53 -9.34 7.89 0.02
N ARG A 54 -9.99 6.80 0.42
CA ARG A 54 -10.70 6.71 1.69
C ARG A 54 -9.81 6.01 2.72
N VAL A 55 -9.15 6.81 3.57
CA VAL A 55 -8.19 6.29 4.57
C VAL A 55 -8.88 5.71 5.80
N GLN A 56 -10.06 6.24 6.16
CA GLN A 56 -10.91 5.72 7.22
C GLN A 56 -12.38 5.91 6.86
N ARG A 57 -13.29 5.34 7.65
CA ARG A 57 -14.73 5.45 7.42
C ARG A 57 -15.17 6.93 7.49
N GLY A 58 -15.33 7.56 6.32
CA GLY A 58 -15.82 8.92 6.19
C GLY A 58 -14.72 9.99 6.10
N VAL A 59 -13.45 9.56 6.09
CA VAL A 59 -12.27 10.44 5.95
C VAL A 59 -11.63 10.20 4.59
N PHE A 60 -11.44 11.27 3.84
CA PHE A 60 -10.90 11.25 2.49
C PHE A 60 -9.59 12.02 2.43
N VAL A 61 -8.70 11.63 1.53
CA VAL A 61 -7.47 12.35 1.23
C VAL A 61 -7.29 12.40 -0.28
N PRO A 62 -6.68 13.45 -0.85
CA PRO A 62 -6.25 13.42 -2.25
C PRO A 62 -5.38 12.19 -2.50
N ALA A 63 -5.59 11.53 -3.64
CA ALA A 63 -4.57 10.60 -4.11
C ALA A 63 -3.30 11.41 -4.33
N PRO A 64 -2.10 10.89 -4.00
CA PRO A 64 -0.86 11.61 -4.27
C PRO A 64 -0.75 11.88 -5.78
N VAL A 65 -1.07 13.11 -6.20
CA VAL A 65 -0.88 13.53 -7.60
C VAL A 65 0.61 13.85 -7.76
N HIS A 66 1.40 12.79 -7.85
CA HIS A 66 2.74 12.93 -8.36
C HIS A 66 2.63 13.08 -9.88
N LYS A 67 3.28 14.11 -10.43
CA LYS A 67 3.57 14.11 -11.86
C LYS A 67 4.23 12.76 -12.20
N PRO A 68 3.95 12.17 -13.37
CA PRO A 68 4.60 10.94 -13.78
C PRO A 68 6.11 11.05 -13.55
N ALA A 69 6.71 9.95 -13.07
CA ALA A 69 8.14 9.90 -12.85
C ALA A 69 8.86 10.34 -14.14
N ARG A 70 9.68 11.39 -14.02
CA ARG A 70 10.55 11.81 -15.12
C ARG A 70 11.68 10.80 -15.24
N ILE A 71 12.30 10.72 -16.41
CA ILE A 71 13.53 9.94 -16.57
C ILE A 71 14.57 10.55 -15.64
N ILE A 72 15.21 9.70 -14.83
CA ILE A 72 16.31 10.09 -13.96
C ILE A 72 17.54 9.31 -14.39
N SER A 73 18.63 10.02 -14.70
CA SER A 73 19.89 9.42 -15.12
C SER A 73 21.02 9.86 -14.19
N LYS A 74 21.94 8.95 -13.87
CA LYS A 74 23.18 9.25 -13.16
C LYS A 74 24.35 8.75 -13.99
N ILE A 75 25.23 9.65 -14.38
CA ILE A 75 26.41 9.36 -15.20
C ILE A 75 27.66 9.70 -14.42
N VAL A 76 28.59 8.75 -14.29
CA VAL A 76 29.91 9.00 -13.69
C VAL A 76 30.91 9.20 -14.81
N LEU A 77 31.50 10.40 -14.88
CA LEU A 77 32.51 10.76 -15.86
C LEU A 77 33.92 10.40 -15.35
N PRO A 78 34.92 10.33 -16.25
CA PRO A 78 36.32 10.24 -15.85
C PRO A 78 36.69 11.34 -14.83
N GLY A 79 37.47 10.97 -13.81
CA GLY A 79 37.81 11.86 -12.69
C GLY A 79 36.75 11.94 -11.58
N GLY A 80 35.64 11.20 -11.70
CA GLY A 80 34.63 11.06 -10.65
C GLY A 80 33.60 12.18 -10.58
N ILE A 81 33.60 13.09 -11.55
CA ILE A 81 32.51 14.05 -11.76
C ILE A 81 31.23 13.25 -12.06
N VAL A 82 30.10 13.70 -11.51
CA VAL A 82 28.80 13.06 -11.71
C VAL A 82 27.85 14.03 -12.39
N LYS A 83 27.15 13.56 -13.42
CA LYS A 83 25.96 14.23 -13.96
C LYS A 83 24.71 13.52 -13.45
N LEU A 84 23.80 14.27 -12.82
CA LEU A 84 22.49 13.81 -12.43
C LEU A 84 21.44 14.59 -13.23
N GLU A 85 20.62 13.88 -13.98
CA GLU A 85 19.65 14.45 -14.91
C GLU A 85 18.25 14.03 -14.49
N ILE A 86 17.29 14.97 -14.53
CA ILE A 86 15.88 14.71 -14.19
C ILE A 86 14.99 15.35 -15.26
N GLY A 87 14.39 14.52 -16.11
CA GLY A 87 13.70 15.00 -17.30
C GLY A 87 14.69 15.63 -18.30
N ASP A 88 14.19 16.58 -19.10
CA ASP A 88 14.95 17.13 -20.23
C ASP A 88 15.65 18.46 -19.89
N ASP A 89 15.32 19.08 -18.76
CA ASP A 89 15.65 20.47 -18.45
C ASP A 89 16.52 20.65 -17.20
N TYR A 90 16.69 19.62 -16.36
CA TYR A 90 17.47 19.71 -15.14
C TYR A 90 18.69 18.80 -15.17
N VAL A 91 19.88 19.40 -15.23
CA VAL A 91 21.17 18.69 -15.17
C VAL A 91 22.03 19.29 -14.07
N LEU A 92 22.33 18.49 -13.04
CA LEU A 92 23.30 18.83 -12.01
C LEU A 92 24.66 18.23 -12.38
N THR A 93 25.70 19.06 -12.41
CA THR A 93 27.10 18.60 -12.54
C THR A 93 27.78 18.72 -11.20
N LEU A 94 28.09 17.57 -10.60
CA LEU A 94 28.58 17.46 -9.23
C LEU A 94 30.05 17.05 -9.22
N THR A 95 30.82 17.65 -8.32
CA THR A 95 32.13 17.16 -7.93
C THR A 95 32.00 15.79 -7.24
N PRO A 96 33.08 14.98 -7.17
CA PRO A 96 33.05 13.71 -6.45
C PRO A 96 32.63 13.86 -4.98
N ARG A 97 32.98 15.00 -4.35
CA ARG A 97 32.62 15.30 -2.96
C ARG A 97 31.12 15.58 -2.81
N GLU A 98 30.56 16.42 -3.67
CA GLU A 98 29.12 16.74 -3.66
C GLU A 98 28.28 15.51 -3.96
N ALA A 99 28.67 14.69 -4.93
CA ALA A 99 27.98 13.44 -5.24
C ALA A 99 27.96 12.48 -4.05
N ARG A 100 29.06 12.39 -3.28
CA ARG A 100 29.12 11.59 -2.06
C ARG A 100 28.21 12.15 -0.97
N THR A 101 28.25 13.45 -0.73
CA THR A 101 27.39 14.09 0.26
C THR A 101 25.91 13.90 -0.07
N LEU A 102 25.52 14.11 -1.34
CA LEU A 102 24.15 13.88 -1.79
C LEU A 102 23.72 12.43 -1.58
N GLY A 103 24.57 11.46 -1.95
CA GLY A 103 24.29 10.04 -1.72
C GLY A 103 24.08 9.70 -0.24
N ASN A 104 24.88 10.31 0.65
CA ASN A 104 24.73 10.10 2.10
C ASN A 104 23.40 10.66 2.63
N LEU A 105 22.93 11.79 2.11
CA LEU A 105 21.65 12.39 2.52
C LEU A 105 20.47 11.48 2.13
N MET A 106 20.54 10.80 0.98
CA MET A 106 19.46 9.93 0.49
C MET A 106 19.46 8.52 1.11
N MET A 107 20.47 8.18 1.92
CA MET A 107 20.63 6.84 2.47
C MET A 107 19.49 6.47 3.43
N ALA A 108 19.02 7.43 4.24
CA ALA A 108 17.91 7.20 5.18
C ALA A 108 16.61 6.85 4.45
N ASP A 109 16.26 7.62 3.41
CA ASP A 109 15.05 7.38 2.60
C ASP A 109 15.13 6.02 1.89
N SER A 110 16.32 5.69 1.36
CA SER A 110 16.56 4.40 0.69
C SER A 110 16.32 3.21 1.64
N LEU A 111 16.76 3.30 2.90
CA LEU A 111 16.52 2.28 3.92
C LEU A 111 15.04 2.19 4.30
N GLN A 112 14.35 3.33 4.37
CA GLN A 112 12.91 3.34 4.65
C GLN A 112 12.13 2.62 3.54
N TYR A 113 12.41 2.90 2.27
CA TYR A 113 11.76 2.22 1.15
C TYR A 113 12.01 0.72 1.15
N ALA A 114 13.26 0.30 1.39
CA ALA A 114 13.61 -1.12 1.47
C ALA A 114 12.83 -1.83 2.59
N ASN A 115 12.67 -1.20 3.75
CA ASN A 115 11.94 -1.77 4.88
C ASN A 115 10.44 -1.89 4.62
N ILE A 116 9.83 -0.93 3.93
CA ILE A 116 8.40 -1.00 3.54
C ILE A 116 8.17 -2.20 2.62
N GLU A 117 9.00 -2.36 1.59
CA GLU A 117 8.88 -3.46 0.64
C GLU A 117 9.13 -4.82 1.30
N LEU A 118 10.15 -4.91 2.16
CA LEU A 118 10.39 -6.10 2.97
C LEU A 118 9.21 -6.42 3.90
N GLY A 119 8.58 -5.41 4.49
CA GLY A 119 7.36 -5.55 5.28
C GLY A 119 6.21 -6.17 4.48
N HIS A 120 5.98 -5.68 3.25
CA HIS A 120 4.98 -6.25 2.35
C HIS A 120 5.26 -7.71 2.01
N HIS A 121 6.48 -8.02 1.57
CA HIS A 121 6.87 -9.41 1.25
C HIS A 121 6.74 -10.34 2.47
N THR A 122 7.14 -9.87 3.65
CA THR A 122 7.03 -10.65 4.89
C THR A 122 5.57 -10.91 5.27
N ALA A 123 4.68 -9.93 5.07
CA ALA A 123 3.25 -10.09 5.34
C ALA A 123 2.59 -11.11 4.40
N VAL A 124 2.92 -11.07 3.11
CA VAL A 124 2.45 -12.05 2.12
C VAL A 124 2.96 -13.44 2.46
N MET A 125 4.27 -13.59 2.69
CA MET A 125 4.88 -14.88 3.07
C MET A 125 4.27 -15.44 4.36
N SER A 126 4.04 -14.59 5.37
CA SER A 126 3.44 -15.04 6.64
C SER A 126 2.00 -15.53 6.46
N SER A 127 1.23 -14.90 5.57
CA SER A 127 -0.11 -15.36 5.22
C SER A 127 -0.09 -16.72 4.54
N GLU A 128 0.81 -16.91 3.57
CA GLU A 128 1.00 -18.17 2.84
C GLU A 128 1.47 -19.29 3.78
N PHE A 129 2.48 -19.03 4.61
CA PHE A 129 2.93 -19.98 5.63
C PHE A 129 1.82 -20.32 6.61
N GLY A 130 1.05 -19.33 7.07
CA GLY A 130 -0.11 -19.56 7.92
C GLY A 130 -1.15 -20.47 7.26
N ALA A 131 -1.38 -20.33 5.95
CA ALA A 131 -2.28 -21.19 5.20
C ALA A 131 -1.74 -22.63 5.08
N GLN A 132 -0.45 -22.79 4.77
CA GLN A 132 0.20 -24.10 4.70
C GLN A 132 0.22 -24.80 6.07
N LEU A 133 0.52 -24.07 7.15
CA LEU A 133 0.54 -24.62 8.50
C LEU A 133 -0.85 -25.15 8.90
N ARG A 134 -1.92 -24.40 8.59
CA ARG A 134 -3.30 -24.86 8.81
C ARG A 134 -3.60 -26.14 8.03
N GLU A 135 -3.10 -26.27 6.81
CA GLU A 135 -3.29 -27.47 5.99
C GLU A 135 -2.55 -28.69 6.55
N VAL A 136 -1.31 -28.49 7.00
CA VAL A 136 -0.54 -29.53 7.69
C VAL A 136 -1.24 -29.97 8.97
N GLN A 137 -1.72 -29.02 9.78
CA GLN A 137 -2.48 -29.32 11.00
C GLN A 137 -3.76 -30.12 10.70
N ARG A 138 -4.50 -29.77 9.63
CA ARG A 138 -5.68 -30.54 9.19
C ARG A 138 -5.31 -31.96 8.78
N THR A 139 -4.23 -32.13 8.04
CA THR A 139 -3.76 -33.45 7.58
C THR A 139 -3.35 -34.32 8.77
N LEU A 140 -2.61 -33.76 9.73
CA LEU A 140 -2.24 -34.45 10.96
C LEU A 140 -3.45 -34.84 11.81
N ALA A 141 -4.44 -33.94 11.95
CA ALA A 141 -5.67 -34.25 12.68
C ALA A 141 -6.45 -35.39 12.03
N LYS A 142 -6.51 -35.42 10.70
CA LYS A 142 -7.14 -36.50 9.93
C LYS A 142 -6.42 -37.84 10.11
N LEU A 143 -5.09 -37.86 9.91
CA LEU A 143 -4.26 -39.05 10.12
C LEU A 143 -4.39 -39.62 11.53
N ASN A 144 -4.39 -38.75 12.56
CA ASN A 144 -4.58 -39.19 13.95
C ASN A 144 -5.99 -39.74 14.20
N GLY A 145 -7.01 -39.17 13.56
CA GLY A 145 -8.38 -39.70 13.58
C GLY A 145 -8.48 -41.08 12.92
N ASP A 146 -7.83 -41.26 11.77
CA ASP A 146 -7.81 -42.53 11.04
C ASP A 146 -7.05 -43.60 11.84
N PHE A 147 -5.92 -43.25 12.45
CA PHE A 147 -5.13 -44.16 13.31
C PHE A 147 -5.94 -44.66 14.52
N LYS A 148 -6.68 -43.77 15.18
CA LYS A 148 -7.57 -44.14 16.30
C LYS A 148 -8.72 -45.06 15.86
N LYS A 149 -9.28 -44.85 14.66
CA LYS A 149 -10.30 -45.75 14.10
C LYS A 149 -9.74 -47.13 13.81
N SER A 150 -8.57 -47.23 13.19
CA SER A 150 -7.93 -48.52 12.92
C SER A 150 -7.66 -49.32 14.20
N GLN A 151 -7.14 -48.65 15.25
CA GLN A 151 -6.95 -49.29 16.56
C GLN A 151 -8.26 -49.75 17.21
N GLN A 152 -9.35 -49.01 17.06
CA GLN A 152 -10.65 -49.42 17.60
C GLN A 152 -11.23 -50.63 16.86
N ILE A 153 -11.00 -50.74 15.55
CA ILE A 153 -11.42 -51.90 14.75
C ILE A 153 -10.62 -53.14 15.15
N GLU A 154 -9.28 -53.06 15.22
CA GLU A 154 -8.43 -54.16 15.69
C GLU A 154 -8.81 -54.64 17.10
N ASN A 155 -9.06 -53.71 18.02
CA ASN A 155 -9.45 -54.06 19.40
C ASN A 155 -10.85 -54.69 19.47
N ALA A 156 -11.78 -54.30 18.59
CA ALA A 156 -13.11 -54.88 18.51
C ALA A 156 -13.10 -56.28 17.88
N GLU A 157 -12.28 -56.49 16.85
CA GLU A 157 -12.07 -57.81 16.23
C GLU A 157 -11.42 -58.80 17.22
N ALA A 158 -10.38 -58.38 17.95
CA ALA A 158 -9.74 -59.18 18.99
C ALA A 158 -10.66 -59.55 20.17
N ALA A 159 -11.65 -58.72 20.49
CA ALA A 159 -12.64 -59.00 21.53
C ALA A 159 -13.70 -60.02 21.09
N THR A 160 -13.89 -60.20 19.78
CA THR A 160 -14.90 -61.11 19.21
C THR A 160 -14.37 -62.54 19.05
N GLU A 161 -13.04 -62.73 18.94
CA GLU A 161 -12.38 -64.04 18.87
C GLU A 161 -12.27 -64.77 20.23
N HIS A 162 -12.61 -64.13 21.34
CA HIS A 162 -12.55 -64.69 22.70
C HIS A 162 -13.92 -65.09 23.31
N LEU A 163 -14.97 -65.16 22.49
CA LEU A 163 -16.30 -65.71 22.83
C LEU A 163 -16.56 -67.00 22.07
#